data_AF-G6FXV2-F1
#
_entry.id   AF-G6FXV2-F1
#
_cell.length_a   1.000
_cell.length_b   1.000
_cell.length_c   1.000
_cell.angle_alpha   90.00
_cell.angle_beta   90.00
_cell.angle_gamma   90.00
#
_symmetry.space_group_name_H-M   'P 1'
#
loop_
_entity.id
_entity.type
_entity.pdbx_description
1 polymer ?
#
loop_
_entity_poly.entity_id
_entity_poly.type
_entity_poly.pdbx_seq_one_letter_code
_entity_poly.pdbx_strand_id
1 'polypeptide(L)'
;MKASTLKWWGKRRWQIEGWFKTAKHRFGLHRFGQGTLLGMCRWLILSLTAYLIAHWTYLHFHSASPPDWGQSAQTALESIFSHIVVYLLLLEIERLFPLARSYGFDIHISRCKK
;
A
#
# COMPACT_ATOMS: atom_id res chain seq x y z
N MET A 1 -32.79 30.13 12.38
CA MET A 1 -32.17 28.84 12.00
C MET A 1 -32.81 27.72 12.83
N LYS A 2 -33.24 26.60 12.21
CA LYS A 2 -33.89 25.49 12.94
C LYS A 2 -32.86 24.71 13.78
N ALA A 3 -33.24 24.28 14.99
CA ALA A 3 -32.37 23.53 15.90
C ALA A 3 -31.86 22.19 15.31
N SER A 4 -32.63 21.58 14.40
CA SER A 4 -32.23 20.39 13.64
C SER A 4 -31.02 20.65 12.73
N THR A 5 -30.92 21.83 12.14
CA THR A 5 -29.79 22.24 11.32
C THR A 5 -28.53 22.36 12.18
N LEU A 6 -28.62 22.95 13.37
CA LEU A 6 -27.47 23.06 14.29
C LEU A 6 -26.92 21.68 14.71
N LYS A 7 -27.79 20.73 15.05
CA LYS A 7 -27.39 19.34 15.39
C LYS A 7 -26.72 18.62 14.22
N TRP A 8 -27.25 18.78 13.01
CA TRP A 8 -26.66 18.18 11.81
C TRP A 8 -25.27 18.75 11.51
N TRP A 9 -25.10 20.06 11.64
CA TRP A 9 -23.80 20.72 11.47
C TRP A 9 -22.77 20.27 12.51
N GLY A 10 -23.20 20.12 13.77
CA GLY A 10 -22.37 19.56 14.85
C GLY A 10 -21.90 18.14 14.55
N LYS A 11 -22.81 17.24 14.16
CA LYS A 11 -22.48 15.86 13.78
C LYS A 11 -21.47 15.82 12.63
N ARG A 12 -21.69 16.64 11.59
CA ARG A 12 -20.80 16.68 10.41
C ARG A 12 -19.40 17.20 10.75
N ARG A 13 -19.27 18.22 11.61
CA ARG A 13 -17.97 18.67 12.11
C ARG A 13 -17.22 17.57 12.85
N TRP A 14 -17.89 16.86 13.76
CA TRP A 14 -17.28 15.77 14.52
C TRP A 14 -16.83 14.60 13.63
N GLN A 15 -17.58 14.29 12.56
CA GLN A 15 -17.18 13.26 11.60
C GLN A 15 -15.93 13.68 10.81
N ILE A 16 -15.85 14.93 10.37
CA ILE A 16 -14.68 15.47 9.66
C ILE A 16 -13.46 15.45 10.59
N GLU A 17 -13.62 15.92 11.83
CA GLU A 17 -12.55 15.91 12.84
C GLU A 17 -12.08 14.48 13.15
N GLY A 18 -13.02 13.54 13.31
CA GLY A 18 -12.73 12.13 13.51
C GLY A 18 -11.94 11.52 12.35
N TRP A 19 -12.33 11.82 11.11
CA TRP A 19 -11.59 11.38 9.92
C TRP A 19 -10.16 11.95 9.91
N PHE A 20 -9.99 13.25 10.16
CA PHE A 20 -8.66 13.86 10.21
C PHE A 20 -7.80 13.30 11.35
N LYS A 21 -8.39 12.98 12.51
CA LYS A 21 -7.69 12.31 13.62
C LYS A 21 -7.18 10.94 13.18
N THR A 22 -8.04 10.13 12.57
CA THR A 22 -7.66 8.81 12.06
C THR A 22 -6.61 8.91 10.95
N ALA A 23 -6.77 9.82 9.99
CA ALA A 23 -5.81 10.01 8.90
C ALA A 23 -4.42 10.45 9.40
N LYS A 24 -4.37 11.38 10.37
CA LYS A 24 -3.11 11.83 10.99
C LYS A 24 -2.37 10.71 11.70
N HIS A 25 -3.09 9.93 12.52
CA HIS A 25 -2.45 8.93 13.38
C HIS A 25 -2.26 7.56 12.73
N ARG A 26 -3.25 7.06 11.98
CA ARG A 26 -3.23 5.70 11.40
C ARG A 26 -2.60 5.66 10.01
N PHE A 27 -2.82 6.69 9.19
CA PHE A 27 -2.33 6.75 7.81
C PHE A 27 -1.12 7.67 7.62
N GLY A 28 -0.48 8.06 8.73
CA GLY A 28 0.77 8.83 8.70
C GLY A 28 0.64 10.18 8.00
N LEU A 29 -0.56 10.76 7.86
CA LEU A 29 -0.74 12.09 7.27
C LEU A 29 0.12 13.14 8.01
N HIS A 30 0.32 12.95 9.31
CA HIS A 30 1.24 13.80 10.09
C HIS A 30 2.71 13.65 9.67
N ARG A 31 3.18 12.46 9.29
CA ARG A 31 4.59 12.22 8.90
C ARG A 31 4.89 12.61 7.46
N PHE A 32 3.92 12.46 6.55
CA PHE A 32 4.12 12.69 5.11
C PHE A 32 3.56 14.05 4.63
N GLY A 33 2.49 14.55 5.25
CA GLY A 33 1.74 15.71 4.79
C GLY A 33 2.00 17.01 5.56
N GLN A 34 2.92 17.02 6.52
CA GLN A 34 3.15 18.22 7.33
C GLN A 34 3.94 19.30 6.59
N GLY A 35 3.27 20.44 6.39
CA GLY A 35 3.90 21.75 6.15
C GLY A 35 4.12 22.16 4.70
N THR A 36 3.95 21.27 3.72
CA THR A 36 4.16 21.60 2.30
C THR A 36 3.06 21.04 1.39
N LEU A 37 2.69 21.81 0.36
CA LEU A 37 1.78 21.35 -0.69
C LEU A 37 2.29 20.06 -1.36
N LEU A 38 3.61 19.97 -1.54
CA LEU A 38 4.27 18.80 -2.11
C LEU A 38 4.09 17.54 -1.25
N GLY A 39 4.22 17.65 0.07
CA GLY A 39 3.99 16.53 1.00
C GLY A 39 2.56 16.02 0.95
N MET A 40 1.58 16.93 0.86
CA MET A 40 0.18 16.57 0.71
C MET A 40 -0.09 15.84 -0.63
N CYS A 41 0.46 16.35 -1.74
CA CYS A 41 0.36 15.67 -3.03
C CYS A 41 0.99 14.27 -3.00
N ARG A 42 2.19 14.12 -2.41
CA ARG A 42 2.83 12.81 -2.25
C ARG A 42 1.98 11.84 -1.44
N TRP A 43 1.41 12.30 -0.32
CA TRP A 43 0.54 11.47 0.50
C TRP A 43 -0.74 11.06 -0.23
N LEU A 44 -1.36 11.98 -1.00
CA LEU A 44 -2.54 11.67 -1.83
C LEU A 44 -2.21 10.65 -2.91
N ILE A 45 -1.08 10.81 -3.62
CA ILE A 45 -0.62 9.86 -4.63
C ILE A 45 -0.39 8.49 -4.00
N LEU A 46 0.33 8.41 -2.87
CA LEU A 46 0.57 7.13 -2.17
C LEU A 46 -0.73 6.47 -1.71
N SER A 47 -1.68 7.25 -1.17
CA SER A 47 -2.99 6.74 -0.74
C SER A 47 -3.82 6.23 -1.93
N LEU A 48 -3.77 6.94 -3.06
CA LEU A 48 -4.42 6.52 -4.31
C LEU A 48 -3.79 5.25 -4.86
N THR A 49 -2.45 5.16 -4.89
CA THR A 49 -1.74 3.96 -5.33
C THR A 49 -2.09 2.76 -4.45
N ALA A 50 -2.12 2.92 -3.13
CA ALA A 50 -2.53 1.86 -2.21
C ALA A 50 -3.96 1.39 -2.48
N TYR A 51 -4.89 2.32 -2.72
CA TYR A 51 -6.27 2.00 -3.11
C TYR A 51 -6.34 1.24 -4.43
N LEU A 52 -5.63 1.70 -5.48
CA LEU A 52 -5.61 1.05 -6.78
C LEU A 52 -5.06 -0.38 -6.69
N ILE A 53 -4.01 -0.59 -5.91
CA ILE A 53 -3.41 -1.91 -5.67
C ILE A 53 -4.41 -2.83 -4.96
N ALA A 54 -5.07 -2.36 -3.90
CA ALA A 54 -6.08 -3.15 -3.19
C ALA A 54 -7.28 -3.46 -4.09
N HIS A 55 -7.72 -2.50 -4.90
CA HIS A 55 -8.83 -2.67 -5.83
C HIS A 55 -8.50 -3.64 -6.97
N TRP A 56 -7.29 -3.55 -7.52
CA TRP A 56 -6.80 -4.49 -8.53
C TRP A 56 -6.74 -5.92 -8.00
N THR A 57 -6.26 -6.06 -6.76
CA THR A 57 -6.19 -7.35 -6.06
C THR A 57 -7.58 -7.92 -5.83
N TYR A 58 -8.52 -7.08 -5.39
CA TYR A 58 -9.93 -7.48 -5.29
C TYR A 58 -10.45 -8.00 -6.63
N LEU A 59 -10.27 -7.25 -7.72
CA LEU A 59 -10.74 -7.66 -9.06
C LEU A 59 -10.09 -8.98 -9.53
N HIS A 60 -8.83 -9.22 -9.16
CA HIS A 60 -8.10 -10.42 -9.53
C HIS A 60 -8.57 -11.67 -8.77
N PHE A 61 -8.98 -11.54 -7.51
CA PHE A 61 -9.29 -12.68 -6.63
C PHE A 61 -10.78 -12.84 -6.29
N HIS A 62 -11.61 -11.81 -6.49
CA HIS A 62 -12.99 -11.77 -6.03
C HIS A 62 -13.87 -10.94 -6.98
N SER A 63 -14.88 -11.58 -7.58
CA SER A 63 -15.75 -10.93 -8.56
C SER A 63 -17.20 -10.69 -8.10
N ALA A 64 -17.63 -11.22 -6.94
CA ALA A 64 -19.06 -11.38 -6.65
C ALA A 64 -19.58 -10.76 -5.34
N SER A 65 -18.75 -10.53 -4.31
CA SER A 65 -19.19 -10.03 -2.99
C SER A 65 -18.68 -8.61 -2.73
N PRO A 66 -19.34 -7.77 -1.92
CA PRO A 66 -18.85 -6.42 -1.62
C PRO A 66 -17.40 -6.47 -1.10
N PRO A 67 -16.51 -5.58 -1.59
CA PRO A 67 -15.09 -5.67 -1.29
C PRO A 67 -14.82 -5.43 0.20
N ASP A 68 -14.29 -6.45 0.88
CA ASP A 68 -13.58 -6.23 2.14
C ASP A 68 -12.21 -5.62 1.80
N TRP A 69 -12.14 -4.30 1.94
CA TRP A 69 -10.93 -3.52 1.67
C TRP A 69 -9.76 -3.91 2.59
N GLY A 70 -10.04 -4.41 3.79
CA GLY A 70 -9.01 -4.87 4.72
C GLY A 70 -8.35 -6.15 4.22
N GLN A 71 -9.15 -7.15 3.85
CA GLN A 71 -8.62 -8.38 3.25
C GLN A 71 -7.95 -8.12 1.90
N SER A 72 -8.55 -7.31 1.04
CA SER A 72 -7.99 -7.00 -0.28
C SER A 72 -6.62 -6.31 -0.18
N ALA A 73 -6.45 -5.40 0.78
CA ALA A 73 -5.17 -4.75 1.05
C ALA A 73 -4.14 -5.74 1.63
N GLN A 74 -4.55 -6.64 2.52
CA GLN A 74 -3.68 -7.67 3.10
C GLN A 74 -3.17 -8.63 2.02
N THR A 75 -4.07 -9.16 1.19
CA THR A 75 -3.72 -10.05 0.06
C THR A 75 -2.80 -9.35 -0.93
N ALA A 76 -3.04 -8.06 -1.19
CA ALA A 76 -2.19 -7.27 -2.08
C ALA A 76 -0.77 -7.13 -1.52
N LEU A 77 -0.68 -6.87 -0.21
CA LEU A 77 0.59 -6.77 0.50
C LEU A 77 1.34 -8.10 0.49
N GLU A 78 0.68 -9.21 0.77
CA GLU A 78 1.29 -10.55 0.74
C GLU A 78 1.80 -10.91 -0.65
N SER A 79 1.00 -10.64 -1.69
CA SER A 79 1.39 -10.85 -3.07
C SER A 79 2.61 -10.01 -3.44
N ILE A 80 2.57 -8.69 -3.24
CA ILE A 80 3.67 -7.78 -3.56
C ILE A 80 4.91 -8.12 -2.74
N PHE A 81 4.76 -8.40 -1.46
CA PHE A 81 5.87 -8.74 -0.56
C PHE A 81 6.59 -9.99 -1.04
N SER A 82 5.85 -11.05 -1.42
CA SER A 82 6.47 -12.26 -1.97
C SER A 82 7.30 -11.95 -3.23
N HIS A 83 6.83 -11.07 -4.11
CA HIS A 83 7.59 -10.69 -5.30
C HIS A 83 8.83 -9.86 -4.96
N ILE A 84 8.73 -8.91 -4.03
CA ILE A 84 9.85 -8.08 -3.59
C ILE A 84 10.94 -8.94 -2.94
N VAL A 85 10.58 -9.87 -2.06
CA VAL A 85 11.53 -10.76 -1.39
C VAL A 85 12.29 -11.62 -2.41
N VAL A 86 11.57 -12.22 -3.36
CA VAL A 86 12.20 -13.02 -4.42
C VAL A 86 13.14 -12.15 -5.27
N TYR A 87 12.72 -10.93 -5.62
CA TYR A 87 13.54 -10.02 -6.41
C TYR A 87 14.81 -9.57 -5.67
N LEU A 88 14.70 -9.23 -4.38
CA LEU A 88 15.85 -8.88 -3.56
C LEU A 88 16.82 -10.06 -3.40
N LEU A 89 16.29 -11.27 -3.21
CA LEU A 89 17.11 -12.48 -3.13
C LEU A 89 17.82 -12.73 -4.47
N LEU A 90 17.13 -12.56 -5.59
CA LEU A 90 17.72 -12.69 -6.92
C LEU A 90 18.87 -11.69 -7.14
N LEU A 91 18.65 -10.43 -6.77
CA LEU A 91 19.67 -9.39 -6.83
C LEU A 91 20.90 -9.73 -5.99
N GLU A 92 20.69 -10.30 -4.80
CA GLU A 92 21.77 -10.73 -3.92
C GLU A 92 22.56 -11.91 -4.52
N ILE A 93 21.88 -12.88 -5.16
CA ILE A 93 22.55 -13.97 -5.87
C ILE A 93 23.38 -13.43 -7.03
N GLU A 94 22.85 -12.51 -7.84
CA GLU A 94 23.60 -11.88 -8.93
C GLU A 94 24.84 -11.14 -8.41
N ARG A 95 24.71 -10.47 -7.26
CA ARG A 95 25.84 -9.79 -6.61
C ARG A 95 26.93 -10.76 -6.15
N LEU A 96 26.55 -11.95 -5.67
CA LEU A 96 27.46 -12.99 -5.19
C LEU A 96 27.98 -13.92 -6.29
N PHE A 97 27.42 -13.82 -7.50
CA PHE A 97 27.82 -14.58 -8.67
C PHE A 97 29.33 -14.60 -8.96
N PRO A 98 30.05 -13.46 -8.98
CA PRO A 98 31.49 -13.45 -9.25
C PRO A 98 32.29 -14.21 -8.18
N LEU A 99 31.85 -14.17 -6.91
CA LEU A 99 32.46 -14.94 -5.83
C LEU A 99 32.22 -16.44 -6.02
N ALA A 100 30.99 -16.85 -6.30
CA ALA A 100 30.66 -18.25 -6.57
C ALA A 100 31.52 -18.82 -7.73
N ARG A 101 31.72 -18.02 -8.78
CA ARG A 101 32.56 -18.39 -9.93
C ARG A 101 34.04 -18.54 -9.55
N SER A 102 34.55 -17.70 -8.64
CA SER A 102 35.92 -17.83 -8.13
C SER A 102 36.16 -19.13 -7.35
N TYR A 103 35.11 -19.71 -6.75
CA TYR A 103 35.14 -21.01 -6.10
C TYR A 103 34.77 -22.18 -7.03
N GLY A 104 34.60 -21.93 -8.34
CA GLY A 104 34.30 -22.96 -9.33
C GLY A 104 32.82 -23.34 -9.47
N PHE A 105 31.90 -22.59 -8.86
CA PHE A 105 30.46 -22.78 -9.03
C PHE A 105 29.93 -21.94 -10.20
N ASP A 106 29.17 -22.57 -11.10
CA ASP A 106 28.42 -21.91 -12.16
C ASP A 106 26.93 -22.02 -11.86
N ILE A 107 26.31 -20.89 -11.51
CA ILE A 107 24.89 -20.83 -11.12
C ILE A 107 24.09 -20.42 -12.35
N HIS A 108 23.05 -21.17 -12.71
CA HIS A 108 22.17 -20.79 -13.81
C HIS A 108 20.74 -20.60 -13.30
N ILE A 109 20.24 -19.37 -13.35
CA ILE A 109 18.89 -19.05 -12.90
C ILE A 109 17.98 -19.02 -14.11
N SER A 110 16.99 -19.91 -14.13
CA SER A 110 15.99 -19.98 -15.19
C SER A 110 14.61 -19.68 -14.61
N ARG A 111 13.82 -18.88 -15.33
CA ARG A 111 12.43 -18.64 -14.96
C ARG A 111 11.66 -19.93 -15.15
N CYS A 112 10.99 -20.43 -14.10
CA CYS A 112 10.02 -21.51 -14.28
C CYS A 112 8.93 -21.01 -15.24
N LYS A 113 8.74 -21.73 -16.34
CA LYS A 113 7.62 -21.49 -17.25
C LYS A 113 6.33 -21.81 -16.49
N LYS A 114 5.39 -20.87 -16.50
CA LYS A 114 3.99 -21.14 -16.13
C LYS A 114 3.30 -21.90 -17.25
#